data_AF-A0A660LXD8-F1
#
_entry.id   AF-A0A660LXD8-F1
#
_cell.length_a   1.000
_cell.length_b   1.000
_cell.length_c   1.000
_cell.angle_alpha   90.00
_cell.angle_beta   90.00
_cell.angle_gamma   90.00
#
_symmetry.space_group_name_H-M   'P 1'
#
loop_
_entity.id
_entity.type
_entity.pdbx_description
1 polymer ?
#
loop_
_entity_poly.entity_id
_entity_poly.type
_entity_poly.pdbx_seq_one_letter_code
_entity_poly.pdbx_strand_id
1 'polypeptide(L)'
;MIPDKLKPGDEVRIVAPARSASDIDERVLDRAKAALESLGLKVTFSKNAFSRSQRGCPTDDMISDIILSKNIDPKIPVIVNLDFGHTDPKFTYPVGGKCKVVAGYGTKIVIRCDD
;
A
#
# COMPACT_ATOMS: atom_id res chain seq x y z
N MET A 1 9.45 2.08 15.37
CA MET A 1 9.09 0.67 15.63
C MET A 1 9.76 -0.16 14.54
N ILE A 2 10.53 -1.18 14.91
CA ILE A 2 11.16 -2.10 13.94
C ILE A 2 10.34 -3.39 14.01
N PRO A 3 9.76 -3.88 12.89
CA PRO A 3 9.00 -5.11 12.90
C PRO A 3 9.90 -6.33 13.15
N ASP A 4 9.32 -7.43 13.61
CA ASP A 4 10.03 -8.69 13.74
C ASP A 4 10.58 -9.18 12.39
N LYS A 5 11.74 -9.84 12.43
CA LYS A 5 12.33 -10.46 11.23
C LYS A 5 11.48 -11.64 10.77
N LEU A 6 11.36 -11.80 9.45
CA LEU A 6 10.72 -12.95 8.83
C LEU A 6 11.41 -14.26 9.20
N LYS A 7 10.62 -15.30 9.37
CA LYS A 7 11.02 -16.68 9.68
C LYS A 7 10.40 -17.65 8.68
N PRO A 8 11.01 -18.82 8.46
CA PRO A 8 10.36 -19.90 7.71
C PRO A 8 8.98 -20.20 8.31
N GLY A 9 7.97 -20.31 7.45
CA GLY A 9 6.56 -20.48 7.78
C GLY A 9 5.74 -19.17 7.71
N ASP A 10 6.40 -18.00 7.74
CA ASP A 10 5.69 -16.72 7.69
C ASP A 10 5.01 -16.50 6.32
N GLU A 11 3.86 -15.83 6.34
CA GLU A 11 3.14 -15.43 5.13
C GLU A 11 3.68 -14.12 4.56
N VAL A 12 3.97 -14.12 3.27
CA VAL A 12 4.20 -12.91 2.48
C VAL A 12 3.05 -12.75 1.48
N ARG A 13 2.23 -11.71 1.69
CA ARG A 13 1.14 -11.36 0.79
C ARG A 13 1.59 -10.32 -0.23
N ILE A 14 1.45 -10.66 -1.50
CA ILE A 14 1.69 -9.77 -2.64
C ILE A 14 0.44 -8.95 -2.90
N VAL A 15 0.61 -7.63 -2.93
CA VAL A 15 -0.40 -6.63 -3.29
C VAL A 15 0.09 -5.86 -4.51
N ALA A 16 -0.80 -5.55 -5.45
CA ALA A 16 -0.42 -4.89 -6.70
C ALA A 16 -1.33 -3.66 -6.94
N PRO A 17 -1.07 -2.52 -6.29
CA PRO A 17 -1.99 -1.36 -6.28
C PRO A 17 -1.88 -0.43 -7.49
N ALA A 18 -0.75 -0.46 -8.22
CA ALA A 18 -0.46 0.47 -9.32
C ALA A 18 -0.52 -0.18 -10.70
N ARG A 19 0.02 -1.40 -10.84
CA ARG A 19 -0.07 -2.22 -12.06
C ARG A 19 -0.51 -3.63 -11.68
N SER A 20 -1.20 -4.29 -12.61
CA SER A 20 -1.68 -5.64 -12.41
C SER A 20 -0.52 -6.63 -12.40
N ALA A 21 -0.55 -7.63 -11.52
CA ALA A 21 0.36 -8.77 -11.60
C ALA A 21 0.21 -9.52 -12.93
N SER A 22 -0.96 -9.42 -13.59
CA SER A 22 -1.22 -9.95 -14.93
C SER A 22 -0.46 -9.23 -16.05
N ASP A 23 0.22 -8.13 -15.76
CA ASP A 23 1.11 -7.44 -16.71
C ASP A 23 2.53 -8.03 -16.71
N ILE A 24 2.83 -8.93 -15.76
CA ILE A 24 4.09 -9.64 -15.64
C ILE A 24 3.97 -10.99 -16.35
N ASP A 25 5.03 -11.40 -17.04
CA ASP A 25 5.09 -12.73 -17.65
C ASP A 25 4.92 -13.84 -16.60
N GLU A 26 4.09 -14.83 -16.89
CA GLU A 26 3.74 -15.91 -15.96
C GLU A 26 4.98 -16.67 -15.47
N ARG A 27 5.97 -16.92 -16.34
CA ARG A 27 7.20 -17.63 -15.95
C ARG A 27 8.04 -16.81 -15.00
N VAL A 28 8.02 -15.48 -15.14
CA VAL A 28 8.70 -14.56 -14.22
C VAL A 28 8.00 -14.58 -12.86
N LEU A 29 6.66 -14.56 -12.86
CA LEU A 29 5.88 -14.62 -11.64
C LEU A 29 6.10 -15.94 -10.88
N ASP A 30 6.10 -17.07 -11.59
CA ASP A 30 6.35 -18.39 -11.02
C ASP A 30 7.76 -18.51 -10.44
N ARG A 31 8.77 -17.99 -11.15
CA ARG A 31 10.14 -17.96 -10.63
C ARG A 31 10.26 -17.11 -9.38
N ALA A 32 9.62 -15.94 -9.36
CA ALA A 32 9.62 -15.06 -8.19
C ALA A 32 8.92 -15.73 -7.00
N LYS A 33 7.78 -16.38 -7.24
CA LYS A 33 7.05 -17.14 -6.22
C LYS A 33 7.89 -18.29 -5.67
N ALA A 34 8.45 -19.13 -6.54
CA ALA A 34 9.29 -20.26 -6.16
C ALA A 34 10.54 -19.80 -5.38
N ALA A 35 11.13 -18.67 -5.75
CA ALA A 35 12.26 -18.10 -5.02
C ALA A 35 11.87 -17.73 -3.58
N LEU A 36 10.73 -17.06 -3.39
CA LEU A 36 10.23 -16.72 -2.05
C LEU A 36 9.85 -17.97 -1.24
N GLU A 37 9.19 -18.94 -1.86
CA GLU A 37 8.83 -20.21 -1.22
C GLU A 37 10.06 -21.04 -0.84
N SER A 38 11.15 -20.97 -1.63
CA SER A 38 12.42 -21.65 -1.30
C SER A 38 13.09 -21.11 -0.04
N LEU A 39 12.76 -19.88 0.38
CA LEU A 39 13.17 -19.29 1.66
C LEU A 39 12.31 -19.79 2.83
N GLY A 40 11.38 -20.71 2.58
CA GLY A 40 10.42 -21.22 3.57
C GLY A 40 9.23 -20.31 3.79
N LEU A 41 8.98 -19.31 2.94
CA LEU A 41 7.87 -18.37 3.10
C LEU A 41 6.61 -18.89 2.39
N LYS A 42 5.44 -18.59 2.96
CA LYS A 42 4.15 -18.86 2.32
C LYS A 42 3.74 -17.65 1.47
N VAL A 43 3.74 -17.80 0.14
CA VAL A 43 3.38 -16.70 -0.76
C VAL A 43 1.88 -16.71 -1.06
N THR A 44 1.22 -15.57 -0.83
CA THR A 44 -0.19 -15.35 -1.20
C THR A 44 -0.35 -14.10 -2.05
N PHE A 45 -1.44 -14.01 -2.81
CA PHE A 45 -1.78 -12.83 -3.59
C PHE A 45 -3.08 -12.22 -3.05
N SER A 46 -3.19 -10.89 -3.06
CA SER A 46 -4.43 -10.21 -2.69
C SER A 46 -5.53 -10.46 -3.73
N LYS A 47 -6.78 -10.28 -3.32
CA LYS A 47 -7.95 -10.53 -4.17
C LYS A 47 -7.85 -9.78 -5.51
N ASN A 48 -7.34 -8.55 -5.50
CA ASN A 48 -7.27 -7.69 -6.67
C ASN A 48 -5.88 -7.62 -7.31
N ALA A 49 -4.91 -8.45 -6.89
CA ALA A 49 -3.54 -8.39 -7.41
C ALA A 49 -3.47 -8.57 -8.94
N PHE A 50 -4.39 -9.34 -9.52
CA PHE A 50 -4.47 -9.62 -10.95
C PHE A 50 -5.51 -8.76 -11.68
N SER A 51 -6.21 -7.86 -10.98
CA SER A 51 -7.20 -6.98 -11.61
C SER A 51 -6.53 -5.94 -12.51
N ARG A 52 -7.11 -5.69 -13.68
CA ARG A 52 -6.69 -4.64 -14.63
C ARG A 52 -7.53 -3.36 -14.54
N SER A 53 -8.32 -3.19 -13.46
CA SER A 53 -9.09 -1.97 -13.21
C SER A 53 -8.23 -0.75 -12.85
N GLN A 54 -6.93 -0.96 -12.64
CA GLN A 54 -5.95 0.03 -12.22
C GLN A 54 -5.58 0.98 -13.37
N ARG A 55 -6.15 2.18 -13.39
CA ARG A 55 -5.76 3.24 -14.35
C ARG A 55 -4.74 4.20 -13.73
N GLY A 56 -3.68 3.66 -13.13
CA GLY A 56 -2.67 4.46 -12.42
C GLY A 56 -3.10 4.95 -11.03
N CYS A 57 -4.37 4.77 -10.65
CA CYS A 57 -4.87 4.98 -9.30
C CYS A 57 -5.47 3.67 -8.75
N PRO A 58 -5.18 3.31 -7.48
CA PRO A 58 -5.81 2.17 -6.84
C PRO A 58 -7.31 2.43 -6.61
N THR A 59 -8.14 1.40 -6.74
CA THR A 59 -9.55 1.47 -6.36
C THR A 59 -9.72 1.24 -4.85
N ASP A 60 -10.89 1.55 -4.29
CA ASP A 60 -11.20 1.34 -2.86
C ASP A 60 -11.00 -0.12 -2.42
N ASP A 61 -11.35 -1.08 -3.27
CA ASP A 61 -11.12 -2.51 -3.01
C ASP A 61 -9.63 -2.85 -2.90
N MET A 62 -8.79 -2.17 -3.68
CA MET A 62 -7.35 -2.39 -3.70
C MET A 62 -6.65 -1.70 -2.53
N ILE A 63 -7.13 -0.52 -2.17
CA ILE A 63 -6.76 0.14 -0.92
C ILE A 63 -7.09 -0.78 0.26
N SER A 64 -8.26 -1.41 0.23
CA SER A 64 -8.67 -2.37 1.25
C SER A 64 -7.73 -3.58 1.30
N ASP A 65 -7.33 -4.13 0.14
CA ASP A 65 -6.32 -5.20 0.08
C ASP A 65 -5.01 -4.78 0.76
N ILE A 66 -4.54 -3.54 0.57
CA ILE A 66 -3.32 -3.03 1.22
C ILE A 66 -3.52 -2.93 2.72
N ILE A 67 -4.57 -2.24 3.18
CA ILE A 67 -4.80 -1.98 4.61
C ILE A 67 -5.00 -3.30 5.35
N LEU A 68 -5.83 -4.20 4.82
CA LEU A 68 -6.14 -5.50 5.42
C LEU A 68 -5.01 -6.53 5.27
N SER A 69 -4.05 -6.31 4.35
CA SER A 69 -2.82 -7.11 4.32
C SER A 69 -1.89 -6.84 5.51
N LYS A 70 -2.14 -5.75 6.25
CA LYS A 70 -1.35 -5.34 7.40
C LYS A 70 -2.20 -5.45 8.66
N ASN A 71 -1.58 -5.85 9.77
CA ASN A 71 -2.23 -5.76 11.08
C ASN A 71 -2.07 -4.34 11.64
N ILE A 72 -2.72 -3.36 10.98
CA ILE A 72 -2.75 -1.98 11.42
C ILE A 72 -3.82 -1.87 12.52
N ASP A 73 -3.49 -1.20 13.63
CA ASP A 73 -4.47 -0.91 14.68
C ASP A 73 -5.64 -0.12 14.05
N PRO A 74 -6.89 -0.60 14.19
CA PRO A 74 -8.06 0.05 13.58
C PRO A 74 -8.29 1.49 14.04
N LYS A 75 -7.62 1.94 15.11
CA LYS A 75 -7.66 3.34 15.59
C LYS A 75 -6.71 4.26 14.82
N ILE A 76 -5.80 3.73 14.01
CA ILE A 76 -4.88 4.54 13.21
C ILE A 76 -5.64 5.05 11.97
N PRO A 77 -5.81 6.37 11.81
CA PRO A 77 -6.46 6.92 10.62
C PRO A 77 -5.57 6.70 9.39
N VAL A 78 -6.19 6.25 8.29
CA VAL A 78 -5.50 6.06 7.00
C VAL A 78 -5.99 7.12 6.01
N ILE A 79 -5.06 7.80 5.37
CA ILE A 79 -5.33 8.73 4.26
C ILE A 79 -4.79 8.11 2.98
N VAL A 80 -5.59 8.11 1.93
CA VAL A 80 -5.27 7.50 0.64
C VAL A 80 -5.39 8.51 -0.49
N ASN A 81 -4.85 8.18 -1.66
CA ASN A 81 -4.87 9.03 -2.86
C ASN A 81 -4.18 10.40 -2.67
N LEU A 82 -3.11 10.43 -1.88
CA LEU A 82 -2.24 11.60 -1.79
C LEU A 82 -1.11 11.53 -2.83
N ASP A 83 -0.77 12.67 -3.42
CA ASP A 83 0.24 12.82 -4.46
C ASP A 83 1.67 12.87 -3.90
N PHE A 84 2.33 11.72 -3.73
CA PHE A 84 3.69 11.65 -3.18
C PHE A 84 4.77 11.17 -4.17
N GLY A 85 4.38 10.72 -5.36
CA GLY A 85 5.24 9.93 -6.25
C GLY A 85 5.57 10.61 -7.58
N HIS A 86 5.33 9.89 -8.68
CA HIS A 86 5.58 10.33 -10.06
C HIS A 86 4.66 11.48 -10.55
N THR A 87 3.77 11.99 -9.69
CA THR A 87 2.82 13.06 -10.01
C THR A 87 3.41 14.45 -9.77
N ASP A 88 2.88 15.44 -10.49
CA ASP A 88 3.13 16.87 -10.30
C ASP A 88 1.78 17.60 -10.44
N PRO A 89 1.39 18.48 -9.51
CA PRO A 89 2.11 18.89 -8.29
C PRO A 89 2.21 17.79 -7.21
N LYS A 90 3.23 17.85 -6.35
CA LYS A 90 3.39 16.95 -5.20
C LYS A 90 2.72 17.51 -3.96
N PHE A 91 2.04 16.65 -3.20
CA PHE A 91 1.64 16.95 -1.83
C PHE A 91 2.90 17.12 -0.97
N THR A 92 2.94 18.22 -0.22
CA THR A 92 4.02 18.55 0.70
C THR A 92 3.45 18.80 2.08
N TYR A 93 4.22 18.46 3.11
CA TYR A 93 3.91 18.79 4.50
C TYR A 93 5.17 19.30 5.20
N PRO A 94 5.04 20.27 6.13
CA PRO A 94 6.17 20.86 6.80
C PRO A 94 6.80 19.86 7.78
N VAL A 95 8.12 19.70 7.70
CA VAL A 95 8.88 19.02 8.74
C VAL A 95 9.00 19.96 9.94
N GLY A 96 8.50 19.54 11.10
CA GLY A 96 8.46 20.35 12.32
C GLY A 96 7.25 21.29 12.45
N GLY A 97 6.40 21.41 11.42
CA GLY A 97 5.13 22.14 11.49
C GLY A 97 3.98 21.31 12.08
N LYS A 98 2.79 21.92 12.20
CA LYS A 98 1.59 21.23 12.70
C LYS A 98 0.58 20.99 11.59
N CYS A 99 0.03 19.78 11.53
CA CYS A 99 -1.02 19.42 10.58
C CYS A 99 -2.25 18.91 11.33
N LYS A 100 -3.44 19.27 10.86
CA LYS A 100 -4.74 18.74 11.34
C LYS A 100 -5.47 18.09 10.17
N VAL A 101 -5.96 16.88 10.38
CA VAL A 101 -6.80 16.16 9.43
C VAL A 101 -8.24 16.23 9.93
N VAL A 102 -9.18 16.58 9.05
CA VAL A 102 -10.62 16.56 9.32
C VAL A 102 -11.25 15.58 8.35
N ALA A 103 -11.91 14.54 8.87
CA ALA A 103 -12.63 13.53 8.09
C ALA A 103 -14.14 13.65 8.32
N GLY A 104 -14.94 13.43 7.27
CA GLY A 104 -16.42 13.52 7.31
C GLY A 104 -16.95 14.47 6.22
N TYR A 105 -18.06 15.14 6.49
CA TYR A 105 -18.57 16.17 5.56
C TYR A 105 -17.60 17.35 5.53
N GLY A 106 -16.97 17.61 4.38
CA GLY A 106 -15.91 18.63 4.24
C GLY A 106 -14.50 18.13 4.60
N THR A 107 -14.18 16.88 4.27
CA THR A 107 -12.83 16.29 4.42
C THR A 107 -11.73 17.22 3.92
N LYS A 108 -10.78 17.58 4.79
CA LYS A 108 -9.66 18.46 4.47
C LYS A 108 -8.44 18.19 5.35
N ILE A 109 -7.26 18.39 4.77
CA ILE A 109 -6.00 18.49 5.51
C ILE A 109 -5.70 19.97 5.69
N VAL A 110 -5.60 20.41 6.94
CA VAL A 110 -5.23 21.79 7.31
C VAL A 110 -3.81 21.75 7.82
N ILE A 111 -2.89 22.28 7.02
CA ILE A 111 -1.49 22.44 7.39
C ILE A 111 -1.32 23.83 7.98
N ARG A 112 -0.82 23.91 9.22
CA ARG A 112 -0.43 25.15 9.89
C ARG A 112 1.07 25.16 10.04
N CYS A 113 1.73 25.97 9.22
CA CYS A 113 3.07 26.44 9.53
C CYS A 113 2.85 27.59 10.52
N ASP A 114 3.09 27.36 11.81
CA ASP A 114 3.15 28.47 12.77
C ASP A 114 4.47 29.25 12.52
N ASP A 115 4.49 30.55 12.81
CA ASP A 115 5.69 31.38 12.95
C ASP A 115 6.47 31.03 14.24
#